data_AF-A0A1W2H034-F1
#
_entry.id   AF-A0A1W2H034-F1
#
_cell.length_a   1.000
_cell.length_b   1.000
_cell.length_c   1.000
_cell.angle_alpha   90.00
_cell.angle_beta   90.00
_cell.angle_gamma   90.00
#
_symmetry.space_group_name_H-M   'P 1'
#
loop_
_entity.id
_entity.type
_entity.pdbx_description
1 polymer ?
#
loop_
_entity_poly.entity_id
_entity_poly.type
_entity_poly.pdbx_seq_one_letter_code
_entity_poly.pdbx_strand_id
1 'polypeptide(L)'
;MINYDFRPSSYFEGSSPNILLVRLIYPESQWGEEISIYANVMDGVIYYEAVDFYGNDFKLDPEKSKLPLSLQELILMIEKMDVDPDSGQGNVNLTLSGIPEANSLIYPELQEYFSEKRKFYRLN
;
A
#
# COMPACT_ATOMS: atom_id res chain seq x y z
N MET A 1 -3.88 13.15 -16.03
CA MET A 1 -4.71 13.66 -14.92
C MET A 1 -5.17 12.45 -14.19
N ILE A 2 -4.75 12.30 -12.93
CA ILE A 2 -5.04 11.12 -12.11
C ILE A 2 -6.56 10.98 -11.92
N ASN A 3 -7.09 9.79 -12.21
CA ASN A 3 -8.47 9.40 -11.96
C ASN A 3 -8.60 8.75 -10.58
N TYR A 4 -8.80 9.59 -9.56
CA TYR A 4 -8.97 9.16 -8.17
C TYR A 4 -10.15 8.19 -7.95
N ASP A 5 -11.17 8.24 -8.82
CA ASP A 5 -12.35 7.37 -8.77
C ASP A 5 -12.13 6.02 -9.49
N PHE A 6 -10.97 5.81 -10.14
CA PHE A 6 -10.66 4.56 -10.80
C PHE A 6 -10.76 3.39 -9.80
N ARG A 7 -11.60 2.41 -10.14
CA ARG A 7 -11.81 1.20 -9.35
C ARG A 7 -11.81 0.00 -10.30
N PRO A 8 -10.95 -1.02 -10.09
CA PRO A 8 -10.98 -2.22 -10.90
C PRO A 8 -12.28 -3.00 -10.64
N SER A 9 -12.76 -3.73 -11.64
CA SER A 9 -13.95 -4.58 -11.52
C SER A 9 -13.74 -5.75 -10.56
N SER A 10 -12.52 -6.29 -10.51
CA SER A 10 -12.07 -7.34 -9.60
C SER A 10 -10.55 -7.25 -9.43
N TYR A 11 -10.03 -7.73 -8.31
CA TYR A 11 -8.60 -8.01 -8.16
C TYR A 11 -8.22 -9.41 -8.64
N PHE A 12 -9.19 -10.32 -8.66
CA PHE A 12 -8.97 -11.75 -8.85
C PHE A 12 -9.52 -12.14 -10.21
N GLU A 13 -8.67 -12.10 -11.24
CA GLU A 13 -9.00 -12.56 -12.60
C GLU A 13 -8.48 -13.98 -12.88
N GLY A 14 -7.93 -14.67 -11.87
CA GLY A 14 -7.41 -16.03 -11.95
C GLY A 14 -7.88 -16.91 -10.80
N SER A 15 -7.22 -18.06 -10.60
CA SER A 15 -7.57 -19.03 -9.57
C SER A 15 -6.98 -18.74 -8.18
N SER A 16 -6.10 -17.74 -8.05
CA SER A 16 -5.50 -17.38 -6.77
C SER A 16 -6.44 -16.48 -5.96
N PRO A 17 -6.76 -16.84 -4.70
CA PRO A 17 -7.50 -15.95 -3.80
C PRO A 17 -6.62 -14.84 -3.21
N ASN A 18 -5.32 -14.81 -3.51
CA ASN A 18 -4.37 -13.79 -3.05
C ASN A 18 -3.71 -13.08 -4.24
N ILE A 19 -3.51 -11.77 -4.13
CA ILE A 19 -2.79 -10.96 -5.12
C ILE A 19 -2.01 -9.82 -4.46
N LEU A 20 -0.85 -9.50 -5.03
CA LEU A 20 -0.07 -8.32 -4.67
C LEU A 20 -0.73 -7.07 -5.26
N LEU A 21 -1.21 -6.17 -4.41
CA LEU A 21 -1.81 -4.91 -4.84
C LEU A 21 -0.75 -3.85 -5.12
N VAL A 22 0.15 -3.64 -4.16
CA VAL A 22 1.11 -2.53 -4.17
C VAL A 22 2.43 -2.97 -3.58
N ARG A 23 3.52 -2.50 -4.19
CA ARG A 23 4.85 -2.46 -3.58
C ARG A 23 5.23 -1.03 -3.27
N LEU A 24 5.63 -0.78 -2.03
CA LEU A 24 6.09 0.50 -1.52
C LEU A 24 7.57 0.38 -1.20
N ILE A 25 8.39 1.21 -1.82
CA ILE A 25 9.83 1.28 -1.55
C ILE A 25 10.08 2.61 -0.85
N TYR A 26 10.89 2.62 0.20
CA TYR A 26 11.26 3.83 0.93
C TYR A 26 12.76 4.12 0.74
N PRO A 27 13.15 4.88 -0.31
CA PRO A 27 14.55 5.10 -0.65
C PRO A 27 15.37 5.81 0.43
N GLU A 28 14.70 6.62 1.26
CA GLU A 28 15.32 7.34 2.37
C GLU A 28 15.60 6.45 3.59
N SER A 29 15.07 5.23 3.62
CA SER A 29 15.40 4.26 4.65
C SER A 29 16.83 3.78 4.53
N GLN A 30 17.51 3.60 5.66
CA GLN A 30 18.89 3.09 5.70
C GLN A 30 19.06 1.72 5.03
N TRP A 31 17.99 0.90 5.02
CA TRP A 31 18.01 -0.46 4.50
C TRP A 31 17.21 -0.65 3.22
N GLY A 32 16.68 0.44 2.64
CA GLY A 32 15.80 0.37 1.46
C GLY A 32 14.57 -0.47 1.75
N GLU A 33 13.85 -0.12 2.82
CA GLU A 33 12.66 -0.86 3.26
C GLU A 33 11.62 -0.97 2.17
N GLU A 34 11.08 -2.18 2.03
CA GLU A 34 9.98 -2.52 1.14
C GLU A 34 8.79 -2.97 1.99
N ILE A 35 7.63 -2.41 1.71
CA ILE A 35 6.34 -2.87 2.24
C ILE A 35 5.49 -3.32 1.06
N SER A 36 5.03 -4.57 1.09
CA SER A 36 4.11 -5.13 0.11
C SER A 36 2.70 -5.21 0.69
N ILE A 37 1.71 -4.67 -0.02
CA ILE A 37 0.30 -4.78 0.35
C ILE A 37 -0.37 -5.85 -0.53
N TYR A 38 -0.97 -6.83 0.11
CA TYR A 38 -1.71 -7.92 -0.52
C TYR A 38 -3.21 -7.77 -0.30
N ALA A 39 -3.99 -8.27 -1.26
CA ALA A 39 -5.40 -8.51 -1.10
C ALA A 39 -5.67 -10.01 -1.11
N ASN A 40 -6.49 -10.47 -0.17
CA ASN A 40 -7.00 -11.84 -0.13
C ASN A 40 -8.53 -11.84 -0.12
N VAL A 41 -9.17 -12.77 -0.84
CA VAL A 41 -10.62 -12.93 -0.80
C VAL A 41 -11.02 -14.15 0.02
N MET A 42 -11.91 -13.93 1.00
CA MET A 42 -12.49 -14.96 1.85
C MET A 42 -13.97 -14.64 2.07
N ASP A 43 -14.85 -15.60 1.75
CA ASP A 43 -16.32 -15.46 1.86
C ASP A 43 -16.88 -14.19 1.19
N GLY A 44 -16.30 -13.80 0.05
CA GLY A 44 -16.71 -12.62 -0.71
C GLY A 44 -16.29 -11.28 -0.09
N VAL A 45 -15.46 -11.30 0.95
CA VAL A 45 -14.84 -10.13 1.55
C VAL A 45 -13.37 -10.10 1.16
N ILE A 46 -12.89 -8.92 0.76
CA ILE A 46 -11.49 -8.67 0.43
C ILE A 46 -10.80 -8.16 1.69
N TYR A 47 -9.80 -8.88 2.17
CA TYR A 47 -8.94 -8.52 3.29
C TYR A 47 -7.62 -7.98 2.77
N TYR A 48 -7.08 -6.97 3.45
CA TYR A 48 -5.81 -6.35 3.10
C TYR A 48 -4.77 -6.66 4.18
N GLU A 49 -3.55 -6.94 3.73
CA GLU A 49 -2.43 -7.24 4.62
C GLU A 49 -1.18 -6.54 4.08
N ALA A 50 -0.48 -5.81 4.94
CA ALA A 50 0.82 -5.25 4.63
C ALA A 50 1.90 -6.10 5.27
N VAL A 51 2.94 -6.40 4.50
CA VAL A 51 4.05 -7.27 4.91
C VAL A 51 5.35 -6.56 4.60
N ASP A 52 6.26 -6.56 5.56
CA ASP A 52 7.64 -6.14 5.39
C ASP A 52 8.61 -7.28 5.73
N PHE A 53 9.92 -7.01 5.66
CA PHE A 53 10.94 -8.01 5.99
C PHE A 53 10.99 -8.35 7.49
N TYR A 54 10.57 -7.45 8.37
CA TYR A 54 10.70 -7.59 9.83
C TYR A 54 9.50 -8.29 10.47
N GLY A 55 8.42 -8.53 9.70
CA GLY A 55 7.19 -9.11 10.22
C GLY A 55 6.43 -8.14 11.13
N ASN A 56 6.50 -6.84 10.84
CA ASN A 56 5.73 -5.83 11.56
C ASN A 56 4.23 -6.04 11.35
N ASP A 57 3.44 -5.83 12.41
CA ASP A 57 1.99 -5.93 12.37
C ASP A 57 1.39 -4.57 11.98
N PHE A 58 1.13 -4.41 10.69
CA PHE A 58 0.60 -3.17 10.13
C PHE A 58 -0.92 -3.07 10.27
N LYS A 59 -1.38 -1.92 10.74
CA LYS A 59 -2.79 -1.56 10.80
C LYS A 59 -3.15 -0.81 9.51
N LEU A 60 -4.08 -1.36 8.74
CA LEU A 60 -4.60 -0.77 7.50
C LEU A 60 -6.02 -0.24 7.71
N ASP A 61 -6.32 0.93 7.11
CA ASP A 61 -7.66 1.52 7.09
C ASP A 61 -8.09 1.81 5.64
N PRO A 62 -9.01 1.02 5.06
CA PRO A 62 -9.75 -0.10 5.67
C PRO A 62 -8.95 -1.42 5.74
N GLU A 63 -9.12 -2.22 6.77
CA GLU A 63 -8.54 -3.59 6.84
C GLU A 63 -9.19 -4.59 5.85
N LYS A 64 -10.42 -4.27 5.41
CA LYS A 64 -11.21 -5.11 4.50
C LYS A 64 -12.32 -4.34 3.81
N SER A 65 -12.84 -4.88 2.71
CA SER A 65 -13.92 -4.29 1.93
C SER A 65 -14.74 -5.37 1.21
N LYS A 66 -15.92 -4.99 0.67
CA LYS A 66 -16.74 -5.87 -0.17
C LYS A 66 -16.46 -5.74 -1.67
N LEU A 67 -15.80 -4.65 -2.05
CA LEU A 67 -15.52 -4.28 -3.43
C LEU A 67 -14.08 -3.77 -3.49
N PRO A 68 -13.38 -3.93 -4.63
CA PRO A 68 -12.08 -3.30 -4.81
C PRO A 68 -12.10 -1.81 -4.44
N LEU A 69 -11.01 -1.32 -3.86
CA LEU A 69 -10.84 0.09 -3.52
C LEU A 69 -10.81 0.94 -4.78
N SER A 70 -11.29 2.17 -4.71
CA SER A 70 -10.87 3.19 -5.66
C SER A 70 -9.39 3.52 -5.47
N LEU A 71 -8.79 4.18 -6.46
CA LEU A 71 -7.42 4.70 -6.34
C LEU A 71 -7.28 5.62 -5.11
N GLN A 72 -8.26 6.49 -4.86
CA GLN A 72 -8.28 7.35 -3.68
C GLN A 72 -8.30 6.56 -2.37
N GLU A 73 -9.15 5.54 -2.26
CA GLU A 73 -9.23 4.71 -1.06
C GLU A 73 -7.91 3.96 -0.80
N LEU A 74 -7.25 3.47 -1.86
CA LEU A 74 -5.93 2.84 -1.76
C LEU A 74 -4.84 3.84 -1.32
N ILE A 75 -4.82 5.05 -1.89
CA ILE A 75 -3.89 6.11 -1.48
C ILE A 75 -4.07 6.41 0.01
N LEU A 76 -5.32 6.62 0.45
CA LEU A 76 -5.61 6.92 1.86
C LEU A 76 -5.20 5.77 2.79
N MET A 77 -5.38 4.52 2.37
CA MET A 77 -4.89 3.36 3.12
C MET A 77 -3.37 3.40 3.29
N ILE A 78 -2.62 3.67 2.23
CA ILE A 78 -1.15 3.75 2.28
C ILE A 78 -0.71 4.90 3.20
N GLU A 79 -1.36 6.06 3.09
CA GLU A 79 -1.00 7.25 3.88
C GLU A 79 -1.38 7.16 5.37
N LYS A 80 -2.39 6.36 5.70
CA LYS A 80 -2.84 6.11 7.07
C LYS A 80 -2.28 4.83 7.67
N MET A 81 -1.51 4.07 6.90
CA MET A 81 -0.90 2.83 7.39
C MET A 81 -0.08 3.13 8.64
N ASP A 82 -0.30 2.32 9.66
CA ASP A 82 0.29 2.51 10.98
C ASP A 82 0.80 1.18 11.53
N VAL A 83 1.61 1.23 12.58
CA VAL A 83 2.14 0.06 13.28
C VAL A 83 2.05 0.33 14.77
N ASP A 84 1.88 -0.70 15.59
CA ASP A 84 1.87 -0.49 17.03
C ASP A 84 3.24 0.05 17.50
N PRO A 85 3.29 1.23 18.15
CA PRO A 85 4.56 1.84 18.58
C PRO A 85 5.37 0.96 19.50
N ASP A 86 4.70 0.11 20.29
CA ASP A 86 5.33 -0.79 21.25
C ASP A 86 5.80 -2.11 20.62
N SER A 87 5.40 -2.42 19.38
CA SER A 87 5.78 -3.65 18.67
C SER A 87 6.62 -3.43 17.41
N GLY A 88 6.82 -2.17 17.00
CA GLY A 88 7.54 -1.83 15.77
C GLY A 88 9.02 -2.20 15.79
N GLN A 89 9.44 -2.99 14.81
CA GLN A 89 10.84 -3.37 14.55
C GLN A 89 11.42 -2.60 13.36
N GLY A 90 12.74 -2.51 13.29
CA GLY A 90 13.42 -1.92 12.11
C GLY A 90 13.23 -0.41 11.92
N ASN A 91 12.83 0.33 12.95
CA ASN A 91 12.45 1.76 12.84
C ASN A 91 11.27 2.03 11.89
N VAL A 92 10.35 1.07 11.75
CA VAL A 92 9.15 1.16 10.88
C VAL A 92 8.35 2.47 11.03
N ASN A 93 8.28 3.06 12.23
CA ASN A 93 7.62 4.35 12.43
C ASN A 93 8.28 5.49 11.63
N LEU A 94 9.61 5.48 11.53
CA LEU A 94 10.35 6.43 10.71
C LEU A 94 10.14 6.14 9.22
N THR A 95 10.10 4.87 8.82
CA THR A 95 9.77 4.43 7.47
C THR A 95 8.43 4.99 7.01
N LEU A 96 7.38 4.77 7.81
CA LEU A 96 6.01 5.23 7.53
C LEU A 96 5.88 6.77 7.50
N SER A 97 6.81 7.50 8.13
CA SER A 97 6.87 8.96 8.01
C SER A 97 7.39 9.46 6.64
N GLY A 98 8.00 8.57 5.86
CA GLY A 98 8.50 8.85 4.51
C GLY A 98 7.41 8.81 3.45
N ILE A 99 7.79 9.16 2.21
CA ILE A 99 6.89 9.11 1.05
C ILE A 99 7.38 7.98 0.15
N PRO A 100 6.67 6.86 0.00
CA PRO A 100 7.18 5.73 -0.76
C PRO A 100 7.22 6.01 -2.26
N GLU A 101 8.08 5.29 -2.98
CA GLU A 101 7.87 4.96 -4.38
C GLU A 101 6.86 3.81 -4.46
N ALA A 102 5.68 4.08 -5.02
CA ALA A 102 4.61 3.10 -5.11
C ALA A 102 4.50 2.50 -6.51
N ASN A 103 4.40 1.17 -6.58
CA ASN A 103 4.20 0.43 -7.82
C ASN A 103 2.99 -0.51 -7.69
N SER A 104 2.09 -0.47 -8.68
CA SER A 104 0.94 -1.36 -8.76
C SER A 104 0.66 -1.73 -10.22
N LEU A 105 0.40 -3.02 -10.48
CA LEU A 105 -0.07 -3.48 -11.79
C LEU A 105 -1.57 -3.25 -11.99
N ILE A 106 -2.31 -3.00 -10.92
CA ILE A 106 -3.77 -2.83 -10.93
C ILE A 106 -4.15 -1.35 -10.96
N TYR A 107 -3.37 -0.51 -10.27
CA TYR A 107 -3.59 0.93 -10.19
C TYR A 107 -2.47 1.68 -10.92
N PRO A 108 -2.56 1.86 -12.25
CA PRO A 108 -1.47 2.40 -13.06
C PRO A 108 -1.07 3.83 -12.67
N GLU A 109 -2.02 4.63 -12.16
CA GLU A 109 -1.79 6.03 -11.79
C GLU A 109 -1.24 6.19 -10.36
N LEU A 110 -1.13 5.11 -9.59
CA LEU A 110 -0.60 5.16 -8.22
C LEU A 110 0.87 5.63 -8.21
N GLN A 111 1.66 5.15 -9.17
CA GLN A 111 3.06 5.54 -9.31
C GLN A 111 3.20 7.03 -9.63
N GLU A 112 2.33 7.56 -10.51
CA GLU A 112 2.32 8.98 -10.86
C GLU A 112 2.01 9.84 -9.62
N TYR A 113 0.97 9.48 -8.86
CA TYR A 113 0.60 10.19 -7.62
C TYR A 113 1.78 10.31 -6.64
N PHE A 114 2.41 9.18 -6.29
CA PHE A 114 3.51 9.19 -5.33
C PHE A 114 4.77 9.85 -5.89
N SER A 115 5.04 9.73 -7.20
CA SER A 115 6.13 10.45 -7.86
C SER A 115 5.95 11.97 -7.79
N GLU A 116 4.74 12.48 -8.06
CA GLU A 116 4.43 13.90 -7.93
C GLU A 116 4.53 14.37 -6.48
N LYS A 117 4.05 13.56 -5.53
CA LYS A 117 4.15 13.84 -4.10
C LYS A 117 5.62 13.91 -3.64
N ARG A 118 6.47 12.95 -4.02
CA ARG A 118 7.92 12.97 -3.73
C ARG A 118 8.57 14.25 -4.27
N LYS A 119 8.29 14.63 -5.52
CA LYS A 119 8.79 15.88 -6.14
C LYS A 119 8.36 17.12 -5.36
N PHE A 120 7.10 17.18 -4.90
CA PHE A 120 6.60 18.31 -4.11
C PHE A 120 7.42 18.51 -2.82
N TYR A 121 7.80 17.41 -2.15
CA TYR A 121 8.67 17.43 -0.97
C TYR A 121 10.17 17.45 -1.27
N ARG A 122 10.57 17.56 -2.56
CA ARG A 122 11.97 17.55 -3.03
C ARG A 122 12.72 16.27 -2.67
N LEU A 123 12.00 15.15 -2.66
CA LEU A 123 12.55 13.80 -2.57
C LEU A 123 12.80 13.30 -4.01
N ASN A 124 13.89 12.55 -4.21
CA ASN A 124 14.30 12.04 -5.53
C ASN A 124 13.75 10.66 -5.79
#